data_AF-A0A4R9VJF4-F1
#
_entry.id   AF-A0A4R9VJF4-F1
#
_cell.length_a   1.000
_cell.length_b   1.000
_cell.length_c   1.000
_cell.angle_alpha   90.00
_cell.angle_beta   90.00
_cell.angle_gamma   90.00
#
_symmetry.space_group_name_H-M   'P 1'
#
loop_
_entity.id
_entity.type
_entity.pdbx_description
1 polymer ?
#
loop_
_entity_poly.entity_id
_entity_poly.type
_entity_poly.pdbx_seq_one_letter_code
_entity_poly.pdbx_strand_id
1 'polypeptide(L)' 'WFRSYGNENWEFDAAGLMRRRVASINDLPITEAERKYHWPLGRRPDDHPGLTELGL' A
#
# COMPACT_ATOMS: atom_id res chain seq x y z
N TRP A 1 9.37 13.75 2.87
CA TRP A 1 8.51 12.57 3.02
C TRP A 1 8.62 11.73 1.77
N PHE A 2 8.16 10.48 1.78
CA PHE A 2 8.12 9.64 0.58
C PHE A 2 6.78 8.93 0.48
N ARG A 3 6.30 8.74 -0.75
CA ARG A 3 5.24 7.79 -1.06
C ARG A 3 5.86 6.67 -1.89
N SER A 4 5.77 5.46 -1.36
CA SER A 4 6.24 4.24 -2.04
C SER A 4 5.09 3.64 -2.85
N TYR A 5 5.31 3.43 -4.14
CA TYR A 5 4.37 2.77 -5.05
C TYR A 5 4.86 1.37 -5.31
N GLY A 6 4.01 0.37 -5.03
CA GLY A 6 4.40 -1.03 -5.06
C GLY A 6 3.47 -1.89 -5.89
N ASN A 7 4.05 -2.88 -6.55
CA ASN A 7 3.32 -4.03 -7.05
C ASN A 7 3.87 -5.28 -6.37
N GLU A 8 2.98 -6.14 -5.91
CA GLU A 8 3.33 -7.43 -5.34
C GLU A 8 2.57 -8.57 -6.00
N ASN A 9 3.32 -9.60 -6.37
CA ASN A 9 2.78 -10.86 -6.86
C ASN A 9 2.97 -11.93 -5.80
N TRP A 10 1.88 -12.62 -5.49
CA TRP A 10 1.80 -13.63 -4.45
C TRP A 10 1.52 -14.99 -5.04
N GLU A 11 2.16 -16.00 -4.47
CA GLU A 11 1.91 -17.40 -4.74
C GLU A 11 1.63 -18.09 -3.40
N PHE A 12 0.55 -18.85 -3.33
CA PHE A 12 0.09 -19.52 -2.11
C PHE A 12 0.20 -21.05 -2.25
N ASP A 13 0.39 -21.74 -1.13
CA ASP A 13 0.29 -23.19 -1.06
C ASP A 13 -1.16 -23.68 -0.81
N ALA A 14 -1.33 -25.00 -0.68
CA ALA A 14 -2.64 -25.61 -0.47
C ALA A 14 -3.28 -25.30 0.90
N ALA A 15 -2.49 -24.85 1.88
CA ALA A 15 -2.99 -24.41 3.18
C ALA A 15 -3.37 -22.92 3.20
N GLY A 16 -3.21 -22.22 2.07
CA GLY A 16 -3.46 -20.78 1.95
C GLY A 16 -2.32 -19.92 2.51
N LEU A 17 -1.15 -20.51 2.83
CA LEU A 17 0.02 -19.77 3.26
C LEU A 17 0.79 -19.27 2.04
N MET A 18 1.29 -18.04 2.12
CA MET A 18 2.10 -17.46 1.05
C MET A 18 3.44 -18.19 0.97
N ARG A 19 3.71 -18.87 -0.15
CA ARG A 19 4.96 -19.61 -0.39
C ARG A 19 5.99 -18.79 -1.17
N ARG A 20 5.55 -17.80 -1.95
CA ARG A 20 6.43 -16.86 -2.66
C ARG A 20 5.79 -15.48 -2.72
N ARG A 21 6.62 -14.47 -2.48
CA ARG A 21 6.30 -13.05 -2.62
C ARG A 21 7.36 -12.38 -3.48
N VAL A 22 6.94 -11.77 -4.58
CA VAL A 22 7.80 -10.89 -5.38
C VAL A 22 7.20 -9.50 -5.30
N ALA A 23 7.96 -8.55 -4.78
CA ALA A 23 7.51 -7.17 -4.65
C ALA A 23 8.54 -6.25 -5.30
N SER A 24 8.06 -5.33 -6.14
CA SER A 24 8.83 -4.22 -6.68
C SER A 24 8.19 -2.94 -6.19
N ILE A 25 9.00 -2.02 -5.67
CA ILE A 25 8.55 -0.81 -5.01
C ILE A 25 9.46 0.34 -5.43
N ASN A 26 8.86 1.47 -5.81
CA ASN A 26 9.56 2.68 -6.18
C ASN A 26 9.15 3.83 -5.26
N ASP A 27 10.14 4.59 -4.80
CA ASP A 27 9.93 5.71 -3.89
C ASP A 27 9.87 7.04 -4.64
N LEU A 28 8.82 7.81 -4.37
CA LEU A 28 8.66 9.18 -4.86
C LEU A 28 8.82 10.15 -3.68
N PRO A 29 9.80 11.07 -3.70
CA PRO A 29 9.86 12.16 -2.74
C PRO A 29 8.59 13.01 -2.79
N ILE A 30 8.04 13.33 -1.62
CA ILE A 30 6.89 14.23 -1.47
C ILE A 30 7.12 15.20 -0.28
N THR A 31 6.42 16.32 -0.31
CA THR A 31 6.25 17.23 0.83
C THR A 31 5.26 16.66 1.85
N GLU A 32 5.19 17.28 3.03
CA GLU A 32 4.23 16.86 4.05
C GLU A 32 2.78 17.08 3.63
N ALA A 33 2.50 18.20 2.97
CA ALA A 33 1.17 18.59 2.51
C ALA A 33 0.60 17.63 1.45
N GLU A 34 1.48 16.91 0.73
CA GLU A 34 1.09 15.94 -0.29
C GLU A 34 0.69 14.57 0.28
N ARG A 35 0.78 14.35 1.60
CA ARG A 35 0.32 13.12 2.24
C ARG A 35 -1.19 12.94 2.02
N LYS A 36 -1.59 11.71 1.67
CA LYS A 36 -3.00 11.33 1.43
C LYS A 36 -3.58 10.36 2.47
N TYR A 37 -2.73 9.81 3.35
CA TYR A 37 -3.12 8.80 4.34
C TYR A 37 -3.08 9.43 5.73
N HIS A 38 -4.26 9.75 6.26
CA HIS A 38 -4.43 10.46 7.53
C HIS A 38 -5.41 9.70 8.43
N TRP A 39 -4.89 8.82 9.28
CA TRP A 39 -5.65 8.14 10.32
C TRP A 39 -4.70 7.73 11.47
N PRO A 40 -5.22 7.40 12.67
CA PRO A 40 -4.39 6.87 13.76
C PRO A 40 -3.65 5.59 13.34
N LEU A 41 -2.40 5.42 13.75
CA LEU A 41 -1.59 4.27 13.33
C LEU A 41 -2.29 2.93 13.65
N GLY A 42 -2.41 2.07 12.62
CA GLY A 42 -3.13 0.81 12.70
C GLY A 42 -3.96 0.53 11.44
N ARG A 43 -5.06 -0.20 11.62
CA ARG A 43 -6.00 -0.56 10.55
C ARG A 43 -6.56 0.72 9.89
N ARG A 44 -6.55 0.75 8.56
CA ARG A 44 -7.23 1.79 7.76
C ARG A 44 -8.74 1.79 8.11
N PRO A 45 -9.37 2.95 8.40
CA PRO A 45 -10.81 3.04 8.58
C PRO A 45 -11.59 2.51 7.37
N ASP A 46 -12.77 1.94 7.59
CA ASP A 46 -13.57 1.30 6.53
C ASP A 46 -14.11 2.29 5.51
N ASP A 47 -14.34 3.53 5.92
CA ASP A 47 -14.86 4.64 5.14
C ASP A 47 -13.77 5.50 4.49
N HIS A 48 -12.50 5.27 4.81
CA HIS A 48 -11.41 5.99 4.16
C HIS A 48 -11.27 5.54 2.70
N PRO A 49 -11.11 6.44 1.73
CA PRO A 49 -11.01 6.06 0.32
C PRO A 49 -9.87 5.09 0.03
N GLY A 50 -10.11 4.18 -0.94
CA GLY A 50 -9.12 3.23 -1.47
C GLY A 50 -8.16 3.85 -2.49
N LEU A 51 -7.25 3.04 -3.07
CA LEU A 51 -6.22 3.53 -4.01
C LEU A 51 -6.82 4.27 -5.22
N THR A 52 -7.80 3.65 -5.88
CA THR A 52 -8.45 4.21 -7.08
C THR A 52 -9.20 5.51 -6.77
N GLU A 53 -9.91 5.58 -5.65
CA GLU A 53 -10.66 6.78 -5.22
C GLU A 53 -9.74 7.94 -4.85
N LEU A 54 -8.50 7.64 -4.43
CA LEU A 54 -7.46 8.63 -4.20
C LEU A 54 -6.77 9.10 -5.48
N GLY A 55 -7.10 8.52 -6.64
CA GLY A 55 -6.44 8.81 -7.92
C GLY A 55 -4.95 8.51 -7.88
N LEU A 56 -4.57 7.39 -7.26
CA LEU A 56 -3.19 6.89 -7.16
C LEU A 56 -2.94 5.70 -8.08
#